data_AF-A0A0G0F0P6-F1
#
_entry.id   AF-A0A0G0F0P6-F1
#
_cell.length_a   1.000
_cell.length_b   1.000
_cell.length_c   1.000
_cell.angle_alpha   90.00
_cell.angle_beta   90.00
_cell.angle_gamma   90.00
#
_symmetry.space_group_name_H-M   'P 1'
#
loop_
_entity.id
_entity.type
_entity.pdbx_description
1 polymer ?
#
loop_
_entity_poly.entity_id
_entity_poly.type
_entity_poly.pdbx_seq_one_letter_code
_entity_poly.pdbx_strand_id
1 'polypeptide(L)'
;MKLPGELTTVTPLSKAIALLMFISLPILAFIFGMNYYKALESKTNNSVVKVGCTEDAKICPDGSTVGRSGSNCEFEICPTIIPEGEKINCSGIRGLICPEGYVCDMGGKIFPDASGICVKVTQSESDYTCPETENIDCIPTEKFMMKRECTRGYLQWALENCPDFKGAAY
;
A
#
# COMPACT_ATOMS: atom_id res chain seq x y z
N MET A 1 20.88 -60.74 -25.35
CA MET A 1 21.76 -60.34 -26.48
C MET A 1 22.87 -59.48 -25.92
N LYS A 2 24.14 -59.90 -26.05
CA LYS A 2 25.29 -59.06 -25.71
C LYS A 2 25.49 -58.08 -26.86
N LEU A 3 25.32 -56.78 -26.60
CA LEU A 3 25.66 -55.77 -27.60
C LEU A 3 27.19 -55.74 -27.81
N PRO A 4 27.68 -55.65 -29.06
CA PRO A 4 29.11 -55.59 -29.33
C PRO A 4 29.70 -54.31 -28.74
N GLY A 5 30.83 -54.44 -28.03
CA GLY A 5 31.49 -53.33 -27.31
C GLY A 5 31.91 -52.15 -28.18
N GLU A 6 31.96 -52.35 -29.50
CA GLU A 6 32.30 -51.36 -30.53
C GLU A 6 31.31 -50.18 -30.58
N LEU A 7 30.05 -50.37 -30.16
CA LEU A 7 29.05 -49.28 -30.05
C LEU A 7 29.10 -48.51 -28.72
N THR A 8 29.96 -48.92 -27.76
CA THR A 8 30.07 -48.26 -26.45
C THR A 8 31.37 -47.46 -26.27
N THR A 9 32.31 -47.60 -27.19
CA THR A 9 33.54 -46.78 -27.24
C THR A 9 33.25 -45.48 -27.96
N VAL A 10 32.53 -44.57 -27.30
CA VAL A 10 32.58 -43.14 -27.63
C VAL A 10 34.04 -42.74 -27.70
N THR A 11 34.47 -42.16 -28.83
CA THR A 11 35.87 -41.79 -29.06
C THR A 11 36.37 -40.98 -27.86
N PRO A 12 37.60 -41.22 -27.36
CA PRO A 12 38.14 -40.49 -26.21
C PRO A 12 38.08 -38.96 -26.43
N LEU A 13 38.16 -38.54 -27.70
CA LEU A 13 37.92 -37.18 -28.16
C LEU A 13 36.51 -36.66 -27.80
N SER A 14 35.46 -37.43 -28.07
CA SER A 14 34.06 -37.05 -27.79
C SER A 14 33.81 -36.87 -26.29
N LYS A 15 34.37 -37.73 -25.43
CA LYS A 15 34.26 -37.58 -23.98
C LYS A 15 34.99 -36.34 -23.46
N ALA A 16 36.17 -36.04 -23.99
CA ALA A 16 36.92 -34.85 -23.62
C ALA A 16 36.17 -33.56 -24.01
N ILE A 17 35.59 -33.52 -25.22
CA ILE A 17 34.78 -32.39 -25.68
C ILE A 17 33.52 -32.22 -24.82
N ALA A 18 32.83 -33.31 -24.50
CA ALA A 18 31.63 -33.27 -23.66
C ALA A 18 31.92 -32.74 -22.25
N LEU A 19 33.03 -33.18 -21.63
CA LEU A 19 33.45 -32.67 -20.31
C LEU A 19 33.84 -31.20 -20.36
N LEU A 20 34.56 -30.76 -21.39
CA LEU A 20 34.90 -29.34 -21.57
C LEU A 20 33.66 -28.47 -21.74
N MET A 21 32.67 -28.91 -22.51
CA MET A 21 31.40 -28.20 -22.66
C MET A 21 30.62 -28.14 -21.35
N PHE A 22 30.53 -29.26 -20.62
CA PHE A 22 29.78 -29.30 -19.36
C PHE A 22 30.37 -28.39 -18.27
N ILE A 23 31.68 -28.17 -18.29
CA ILE A 23 32.38 -27.31 -17.32
C ILE A 23 32.37 -25.84 -17.77
N SER A 24 32.59 -25.56 -19.05
CA SER A 24 32.69 -24.17 -19.55
C SER A 24 31.34 -23.45 -19.59
N LEU A 25 30.24 -24.15 -19.89
CA LEU A 25 28.92 -23.56 -20.05
C LEU A 25 28.37 -22.91 -18.77
N PRO A 26 28.42 -23.54 -17.57
CA PRO A 26 28.00 -22.87 -16.34
C PRO A 26 28.91 -21.70 -15.96
N ILE A 27 30.22 -21.79 -16.24
CA ILE A 27 31.18 -20.72 -15.95
C ILE A 27 30.86 -19.48 -16.80
N LEU A 28 30.63 -19.67 -18.11
CA LEU A 28 30.24 -18.60 -19.02
C LEU A 28 28.92 -17.96 -18.59
N ALA A 29 27.90 -18.78 -18.30
CA ALA A 29 26.60 -18.29 -17.86
C ALA A 29 26.71 -17.43 -16.58
N PHE A 30 27.54 -17.85 -15.62
CA PHE A 30 27.77 -17.11 -14.39
C PHE A 30 28.48 -15.76 -14.63
N ILE A 31 29.51 -15.73 -15.49
CA ILE A 31 30.22 -14.49 -15.85
C ILE A 31 29.28 -13.50 -16.55
N PHE A 32 28.49 -13.97 -17.52
CA PHE A 32 27.49 -13.14 -18.21
C PHE A 32 26.41 -12.65 -17.25
N GLY A 33 25.94 -13.50 -16.33
CA GLY A 33 24.95 -13.15 -15.31
C GLY A 33 25.44 -12.06 -14.36
N MET A 34 26.68 -12.16 -13.87
CA MET A 34 27.27 -11.13 -13.00
C MET A 34 27.42 -9.77 -13.72
N ASN A 35 27.84 -9.79 -14.99
CA ASN A 35 27.95 -8.56 -15.78
C ASN A 35 26.58 -7.91 -16.03
N TYR A 36 25.56 -8.71 -16.30
CA TYR A 36 24.19 -8.25 -16.45
C TYR A 36 23.63 -7.68 -15.14
N TYR A 37 23.85 -8.37 -14.00
CA TYR A 37 23.43 -7.90 -12.68
C TYR A 37 24.02 -6.52 -12.34
N LYS A 38 25.33 -6.32 -12.56
CA LYS A 38 25.98 -5.02 -12.36
C LYS A 38 25.39 -3.91 -13.23
N ALA A 39 24.97 -4.24 -14.46
CA ALA A 39 24.34 -3.29 -15.37
C ALA A 39 22.91 -2.91 -14.95
N LEU A 40 22.21 -3.78 -14.19
CA LEU A 40 20.90 -3.46 -13.63
C LEU A 40 20.99 -2.55 -12.41
N GLU A 41 22.01 -2.74 -11.57
CA GLU A 41 22.18 -1.95 -10.36
C GLU A 41 22.43 -0.46 -10.66
N SER A 42 23.10 -0.14 -11.78
CA SER A 42 23.32 1.26 -12.19
C SER A 42 22.04 1.97 -12.65
N LYS A 43 21.01 1.26 -13.10
CA LYS A 43 19.72 1.86 -13.50
C LYS A 43 18.82 2.22 -12.32
N THR A 44 19.05 1.63 -11.14
CA THR A 44 18.25 1.88 -9.92
C THR A 44 18.91 2.92 -9.00
N ASN A 45 20.00 3.56 -9.42
CA ASN A 45 20.40 4.85 -8.88
C ASN A 45 19.79 5.97 -9.73
N ASN A 46 18.46 5.94 -9.85
CA ASN A 46 17.75 7.13 -10.24
C ASN A 46 17.92 8.08 -9.05
N SER A 47 18.87 9.02 -9.19
CA SER A 47 19.12 10.08 -8.23
C SER A 47 17.78 10.62 -7.76
N VAL A 48 17.38 10.26 -6.54
CA VAL A 48 16.40 11.05 -5.80
C VAL A 48 17.13 12.36 -5.57
N VAL A 49 17.04 13.25 -6.55
CA VAL A 49 17.40 14.64 -6.39
C VAL A 49 16.51 15.08 -5.25
N LYS A 50 17.07 15.15 -4.05
CA LYS A 50 16.45 15.85 -2.94
C LYS A 50 16.43 17.30 -3.38
N VAL A 51 15.36 17.67 -4.08
CA VAL A 51 15.06 19.06 -4.40
C VAL A 51 14.82 19.71 -3.05
N GLY A 52 15.83 20.43 -2.56
CA GLY A 52 15.67 21.26 -1.37
C GLY A 52 14.78 22.44 -1.76
N CYS A 53 13.59 22.52 -1.17
CA CYS A 53 12.75 23.70 -1.28
C CYS A 53 13.22 24.76 -0.28
N THR A 54 12.95 26.03 -0.58
CA THR A 54 13.18 27.13 0.37
C THR A 54 12.27 26.95 1.59
N GLU A 55 12.76 27.31 2.77
CA GLU A 55 12.02 27.26 4.04
C GLU A 55 10.98 28.39 4.15
N ASP A 56 10.30 28.69 3.05
CA ASP A 56 9.25 29.69 3.01
C ASP A 56 7.97 29.12 3.61
N ALA A 57 7.32 29.94 4.45
CA ALA A 57 6.07 29.63 5.10
C ALA A 57 4.99 30.60 4.63
N LYS A 58 3.81 30.08 4.26
CA LYS A 58 2.62 30.86 3.96
C LYS A 58 1.63 30.72 5.10
N ILE A 59 1.15 31.85 5.61
CA ILE A 59 0.07 31.87 6.61
C ILE A 59 -1.27 31.69 5.89
N CYS A 60 -2.04 30.73 6.36
CA CYS A 60 -3.36 30.42 5.86
C CYS A 60 -4.44 31.26 6.55
N PRO A 61 -5.65 31.39 5.98
CA PRO A 61 -6.72 32.23 6.54
C PRO A 61 -7.17 31.82 7.96
N ASP A 62 -6.88 30.58 8.34
CA ASP A 62 -7.12 30.01 9.67
C ASP A 62 -6.00 30.33 10.69
N GLY A 63 -4.89 30.91 10.24
CA GLY A 63 -3.70 31.21 11.04
C GLY A 63 -2.68 30.08 11.10
N SER A 64 -2.90 28.93 10.43
CA SER A 64 -1.89 27.89 10.28
C SER A 64 -0.79 28.30 9.29
N THR A 65 0.33 27.58 9.32
CA THR A 65 1.49 27.86 8.46
C THR A 65 1.79 26.65 7.59
N VAL A 66 1.82 26.83 6.28
CA VAL A 66 2.16 25.79 5.31
C VAL A 66 3.50 26.08 4.63
N GLY A 67 4.31 25.04 4.45
CA GLY A 67 5.60 25.11 3.76
C GLY A 67 5.47 24.86 2.26
N ARG A 68 6.61 24.93 1.55
CA ARG A 68 6.74 24.46 0.17
C ARG A 68 7.06 22.97 0.14
N SER A 69 6.42 22.23 -0.77
CA SER A 69 6.59 20.79 -0.91
C SER A 69 6.48 20.35 -2.39
N GLY A 70 6.88 19.11 -2.67
CA GLY A 70 6.81 18.49 -4.01
C GLY A 70 7.96 18.87 -4.97
N SER A 71 7.92 18.30 -6.18
CA SER A 71 8.98 18.48 -7.19
C SER A 71 9.12 19.90 -7.73
N ASN A 72 8.05 20.71 -7.60
CA ASN A 72 8.00 22.09 -8.05
C ASN A 72 8.08 23.11 -6.89
N CYS A 73 8.25 22.66 -5.64
CA CYS A 73 8.29 23.51 -4.44
C CYS A 73 7.09 24.48 -4.33
N GLU A 74 5.89 23.94 -4.52
CA GLU A 74 4.64 24.68 -4.39
C GLU A 74 4.17 24.68 -2.94
N PHE A 75 3.42 25.69 -2.52
CA PHE A 75 2.84 25.71 -1.17
C PHE A 75 1.81 24.60 -1.01
N GLU A 76 1.84 23.92 0.13
CA GLU A 76 0.79 22.98 0.49
C GLU A 76 -0.58 23.68 0.62
N ILE A 77 -1.64 22.90 0.44
CA ILE A 77 -3.01 23.41 0.51
C ILE A 77 -3.30 23.80 1.96
N CYS A 78 -3.85 25.00 2.16
CA CYS A 78 -4.27 25.45 3.47
C CYS A 78 -5.34 24.53 4.07
N PRO A 79 -5.24 24.17 5.35
CA PRO A 79 -6.33 23.47 6.02
C PRO A 79 -7.60 24.32 5.91
N THR A 80 -8.68 23.69 5.47
CA THR A 80 -9.97 24.36 5.35
C THR A 80 -10.56 24.48 6.74
N ILE A 81 -10.68 25.69 7.28
CA ILE A 81 -11.52 25.96 8.45
C ILE A 81 -12.95 25.60 8.09
N ILE A 82 -13.43 24.49 8.63
CA ILE A 82 -14.85 24.16 8.59
C ILE A 82 -15.46 24.86 9.79
N PRO A 83 -16.31 25.89 9.60
CA PRO A 83 -17.08 26.42 10.71
C PRO A 83 -17.93 25.27 11.30
N GLU A 84 -17.99 25.18 12.63
CA GLU A 84 -18.78 24.16 13.32
C GLU A 84 -20.23 24.18 12.81
N GLY A 85 -20.60 23.18 12.00
CA GLY A 85 -21.94 23.03 11.42
C GLY A 85 -22.02 23.02 9.90
N GLU A 86 -20.93 23.28 9.16
CA GLU A 86 -20.92 23.19 7.70
C GLU A 86 -20.56 21.78 7.20
N LYS A 87 -21.41 21.22 6.33
CA LYS A 87 -21.19 19.89 5.74
C LYS A 87 -20.25 20.01 4.55
N ILE A 88 -19.02 19.52 4.67
CA ILE A 88 -18.12 19.40 3.52
C ILE A 88 -18.53 18.19 2.69
N ASN A 89 -18.65 18.37 1.38
CA ASN A 89 -18.84 17.24 0.47
C ASN A 89 -17.49 16.73 -0.02
N CYS A 90 -17.33 15.40 -0.04
CA CYS A 90 -16.20 14.71 -0.64
C CYS A 90 -16.67 13.95 -1.90
N SER A 91 -15.81 13.80 -2.90
CA SER A 91 -16.16 13.11 -4.16
C SER A 91 -14.93 12.54 -4.85
N GLY A 92 -15.08 11.34 -5.43
CA GLY A 92 -14.01 10.61 -6.12
C GLY A 92 -13.51 11.25 -7.43
N ILE A 93 -14.31 12.10 -8.08
CA ILE A 93 -13.96 12.65 -9.42
C ILE A 93 -13.47 14.09 -9.40
N ARG A 94 -13.64 14.83 -8.29
CA ARG A 94 -13.12 16.21 -8.14
C ARG A 94 -11.95 16.33 -7.16
N GLY A 95 -11.42 15.23 -6.63
CA GLY A 95 -10.27 15.26 -5.72
C GLY A 95 -10.51 16.09 -4.46
N LEU A 96 -11.78 16.28 -4.05
CA LEU A 96 -12.11 16.91 -2.78
C LEU A 96 -11.83 15.89 -1.68
N ILE A 97 -10.59 15.94 -1.18
CA ILE A 97 -10.12 15.17 -0.03
C ILE A 97 -10.60 15.91 1.22
N CYS A 98 -11.10 15.16 2.20
CA CYS A 98 -11.48 15.72 3.49
C CYS A 98 -10.24 16.28 4.21
N PRO A 99 -10.39 17.37 4.99
CA PRO A 99 -9.29 17.91 5.78
C PRO A 99 -8.82 16.90 6.84
N GLU A 100 -7.65 17.16 7.45
CA GLU A 100 -7.08 16.26 8.45
C GLU A 100 -8.06 15.97 9.60
N GLY A 101 -8.16 14.69 9.97
CA GLY A 101 -9.10 14.22 11.00
C GLY A 101 -10.55 14.07 10.52
N TYR A 102 -10.82 14.11 9.22
CA TYR A 102 -12.13 13.82 8.64
C TYR A 102 -12.04 12.66 7.64
N VAL A 103 -13.03 11.79 7.66
CA VAL A 103 -13.17 10.69 6.68
C VAL A 103 -14.39 10.94 5.79
N CYS A 104 -14.30 10.49 4.53
CA CYS A 104 -15.38 10.62 3.58
C CYS A 104 -16.43 9.53 3.83
N ASP A 105 -17.56 9.89 4.44
CA ASP A 105 -18.70 9.00 4.59
C ASP A 105 -19.56 9.05 3.32
N MET A 106 -19.58 7.95 2.57
CA MET A 106 -20.38 7.80 1.34
C MET A 106 -21.83 7.38 1.61
N GLY A 107 -22.24 7.24 2.88
CA GLY A 107 -23.61 6.87 3.25
C GLY A 107 -24.06 5.52 2.67
N GLY A 108 -23.13 4.58 2.51
CA GLY A 108 -23.39 3.22 1.99
C GLY A 108 -23.55 3.12 0.47
N LYS A 109 -23.23 4.16 -0.31
CA LYS A 109 -23.26 4.11 -1.77
C LYS A 109 -21.94 3.55 -2.32
N ILE A 110 -22.01 2.53 -3.18
CA ILE A 110 -20.83 1.80 -3.73
C ILE A 110 -20.41 2.34 -5.11
N PHE A 111 -21.11 3.35 -5.65
CA PHE A 111 -20.85 3.86 -6.99
C PHE A 111 -19.66 4.84 -7.03
N PRO A 112 -18.79 4.78 -8.05
CA PRO A 112 -17.62 5.66 -8.19
C PRO A 112 -17.96 7.15 -8.33
N ASP A 113 -19.23 7.47 -8.61
CA ASP A 113 -19.74 8.84 -8.75
C ASP A 113 -20.44 9.38 -7.50
N ALA A 114 -20.47 8.60 -6.40
CA ALA A 114 -21.16 9.02 -5.20
C ALA A 114 -20.43 10.20 -4.52
N SER A 115 -21.17 11.27 -4.27
CA SER A 115 -20.74 12.31 -3.32
C SER A 115 -21.00 11.83 -1.89
N GLY A 116 -19.98 11.94 -1.06
CA GLY A 116 -20.05 11.71 0.38
C GLY A 116 -19.98 13.02 1.17
N ILE A 117 -20.05 12.90 2.49
CA ILE A 117 -19.89 14.02 3.42
C ILE A 117 -18.65 13.74 4.28
N CYS A 118 -17.79 14.73 4.46
CA CYS A 118 -16.69 14.61 5.42
C CYS A 118 -17.26 14.62 6.82
N VAL A 119 -17.13 13.50 7.50
CA VAL A 119 -17.47 13.38 8.92
C VAL A 119 -16.18 13.50 9.71
N LYS A 120 -16.19 14.34 10.76
CA LYS A 120 -15.07 14.41 11.70
C LYS A 120 -14.90 13.01 12.26
N VAL A 121 -13.67 12.53 12.39
CA VAL A 121 -13.37 11.32 13.15
C VAL A 121 -13.61 11.65 14.62
N THR A 122 -14.88 11.78 15.01
CA THR A 122 -15.33 11.78 16.40
C THR A 122 -15.55 10.34 16.81
N GLN A 123 -14.50 9.56 16.74
CA GLN A 123 -14.26 8.55 17.74
C GLN A 123 -13.02 9.01 18.45
N SER A 124 -13.24 9.74 19.54
CA SER A 124 -12.28 9.69 20.63
C SER A 124 -12.00 8.20 20.87
N GLU A 125 -10.75 7.81 20.68
CA GLU A 125 -10.17 6.50 20.95
C GLU A 125 -10.46 5.98 22.38
N SER A 126 -11.11 6.80 23.22
CA SER A 126 -11.45 6.59 24.62
C SER A 126 -12.87 6.10 24.91
N ASP A 127 -13.72 5.85 23.91
CA ASP A 127 -15.12 5.38 24.13
C ASP A 127 -15.46 4.08 23.40
N TYR A 128 -14.46 3.22 23.24
CA TYR A 128 -14.69 1.86 22.78
C TYR A 128 -15.02 0.95 23.96
N THR A 129 -16.10 0.18 23.81
CA THR A 129 -16.53 -0.84 24.76
C THR A 129 -16.41 -2.21 24.10
N CYS A 130 -16.00 -3.20 24.90
CA CYS A 130 -15.86 -4.56 24.40
C CYS A 130 -17.22 -5.13 24.00
N PRO A 131 -17.30 -5.85 22.86
CA PRO A 131 -18.53 -6.47 22.43
C PRO A 131 -18.91 -7.61 23.37
N GLU A 132 -20.20 -7.84 23.56
CA GLU A 132 -20.71 -8.97 24.35
C GLU A 132 -20.52 -10.32 23.62
N THR A 133 -20.33 -10.27 22.30
CA THR A 133 -20.20 -11.44 21.43
C THR A 133 -18.76 -11.68 21.00
N GLU A 134 -18.38 -12.96 20.94
CA GLU A 134 -17.06 -13.40 20.47
C GLU A 134 -16.76 -12.93 19.03
N ASN A 135 -17.76 -12.92 18.15
CA ASN A 135 -17.63 -12.46 16.77
C ASN A 135 -18.75 -11.48 16.41
N ILE A 136 -18.40 -10.39 15.74
CA ILE A 136 -19.37 -9.39 15.26
C ILE A 136 -19.78 -9.74 13.83
N ASP A 137 -21.09 -9.85 13.59
CA ASP A 137 -21.64 -10.06 12.25
C ASP A 137 -21.74 -8.73 11.48
N CYS A 138 -20.87 -8.63 10.47
CA CYS A 138 -20.70 -7.53 9.53
C CYS A 138 -21.30 -7.83 8.16
N ILE A 139 -22.05 -8.93 8.00
CA ILE A 139 -22.83 -9.19 6.80
C ILE A 139 -23.86 -8.07 6.64
N PRO A 140 -23.85 -7.31 5.52
CA PRO A 140 -24.83 -6.27 5.29
C PRO A 140 -26.20 -6.91 5.05
N THR A 141 -27.09 -6.84 6.05
CA THR A 141 -28.51 -7.14 5.85
C THR A 141 -29.17 -5.97 5.11
N GLU A 142 -30.18 -6.25 4.29
CA GLU A 142 -30.89 -5.28 3.41
C GLU A 142 -31.43 -4.01 4.10
N LYS A 143 -31.32 -3.91 5.44
CA LYS A 143 -31.91 -2.84 6.23
C LYS A 143 -30.98 -2.12 7.21
N PHE A 144 -29.70 -2.46 7.29
CA PHE A 144 -28.81 -1.82 8.27
C PHE A 144 -27.55 -1.22 7.65
N MET A 145 -27.40 0.09 7.92
CA MET A 145 -26.16 0.85 7.83
C MET A 145 -25.00 0.04 8.42
N MET A 146 -23.81 0.16 7.83
CA MET A 146 -22.58 -0.47 8.32
C MET A 146 -22.43 -0.19 9.82
N LYS A 147 -22.50 -1.24 10.65
CA LYS A 147 -22.36 -1.10 12.11
C LYS A 147 -21.01 -0.46 12.41
N ARG A 148 -20.95 0.46 13.38
CA ARG A 148 -19.67 1.09 13.80
C ARG A 148 -18.64 0.05 14.25
N GLU A 149 -19.11 -1.05 14.81
CA GLU A 149 -18.33 -2.21 15.22
C GLU A 149 -17.64 -2.95 14.05
N CYS A 150 -18.09 -2.71 12.81
CA CYS A 150 -17.50 -3.27 11.60
C CYS A 150 -16.46 -2.37 10.95
N THR A 151 -16.12 -1.23 11.58
CA THR A 151 -15.03 -0.37 11.14
C THR A 151 -13.68 -1.00 11.50
N ARG A 152 -12.66 -0.77 10.66
CA ARG A 152 -11.31 -1.30 10.90
C ARG A 152 -10.72 -0.83 12.23
N GLY A 153 -10.98 0.42 12.61
CA GLY A 153 -10.50 0.99 13.87
C GLY A 153 -11.05 0.27 15.10
N TYR A 154 -12.37 0.01 15.13
CA TYR A 154 -12.99 -0.74 16.22
C TYR A 154 -12.49 -2.18 16.30
N LEU A 155 -12.40 -2.88 15.16
CA LEU A 155 -11.98 -4.29 15.13
C LEU A 155 -10.53 -4.47 15.60
N GLN A 156 -9.64 -3.56 15.19
CA GLN A 156 -8.25 -3.58 15.63
C GLN A 156 -8.16 -3.30 17.14
N TRP A 157 -8.87 -2.28 17.63
CA TRP A 157 -8.93 -2.00 19.06
C TRP A 157 -9.49 -3.19 19.86
N ALA A 158 -10.56 -3.83 19.38
CA ALA A 158 -11.21 -4.94 20.08
C ALA A 158 -10.32 -6.18 20.16
N LEU A 159 -9.53 -6.47 19.12
CA LEU A 159 -8.55 -7.57 19.14
C LEU A 159 -7.43 -7.33 20.17
N GLU A 160 -7.07 -6.07 20.41
CA GLU A 160 -6.01 -5.71 21.35
C GLU A 160 -6.49 -5.59 22.79
N ASN A 161 -7.75 -5.18 23.00
CA ASN A 161 -8.26 -4.79 24.32
C ASN A 161 -9.33 -5.73 24.91
N CYS A 162 -9.92 -6.61 24.11
CA CYS A 162 -10.99 -7.51 24.54
C CYS A 162 -10.56 -8.98 24.47
N PRO A 163 -10.46 -9.70 25.59
CA PRO A 163 -9.94 -11.08 25.62
C PRO A 163 -10.87 -12.09 24.95
N ASP A 164 -12.17 -11.81 24.92
CA ASP A 164 -13.20 -12.71 24.38
C ASP A 164 -13.46 -12.48 22.89
N PHE A 165 -12.88 -11.44 22.29
CA PHE A 165 -13.13 -11.09 20.89
C PHE A 165 -12.22 -11.88 19.94
N LYS A 166 -12.80 -12.58 18.96
CA LYS A 166 -12.05 -13.37 17.97
C LYS A 166 -12.09 -12.80 16.55
N GLY A 167 -13.02 -11.87 16.26
CA GLY A 167 -13.01 -11.14 15.00
C GLY A 167 -14.39 -10.75 14.47
N ALA A 168 -14.43 -10.31 13.21
CA ALA A 168 -15.67 -10.04 12.49
C ALA A 168 -15.96 -11.13 11.45
N ALA A 169 -17.23 -11.53 11.36
CA ALA A 169 -17.74 -12.34 10.26
C ALA A 169 -18.30 -11.39 9.18
N TYR A 170 -17.96 -11.63 7.92
CA TYR A 170 -18.38 -10.82 6.78
C TYR A 170 -19.15 -11.64 5.75
#